data_AF-A0A7W1TR05-F1
#
_entry.id   AF-A0A7W1TR05-F1
#
_cell.length_a   1.000
_cell.length_b   1.000
_cell.length_c   1.000
_cell.angle_alpha   90.00
_cell.angle_beta   90.00
_cell.angle_gamma   90.00
#
_symmetry.space_group_name_H-M   'P 1'
#
loop_
_entity.id
_entity.type
_entity.pdbx_description
1 polymer ?
#
loop_
_entity_poly.entity_id
_entity_poly.type
_entity_poly.pdbx_seq_one_letter_code
_entity_poly.pdbx_strand_id
1 'polypeptide(L)'
;MTTALLTTKLYVPTVRSNFVPRTRLTERLSVGLGGKLTLVIAPAGFGKTMVLSAWLDPQSEAVVRYPFVPRPEHVAWVSLDAGDNDATRLRKCLRLRLCWHDLNVK
;
A
#
# COMPACT_ATOMS: atom_id res chain seq x y z
N MET A 1 3.09 -29.30 -1.30
CA MET A 1 3.00 -28.62 0.01
C MET A 1 2.41 -27.24 -0.19
N THR A 2 1.14 -27.05 0.14
CA THR A 2 0.41 -25.77 0.02
C THR A 2 0.83 -24.84 1.16
N THR A 3 1.80 -23.97 0.92
CA THR A 3 2.19 -22.94 1.89
C THR A 3 1.01 -22.00 2.13
N ALA A 4 0.45 -22.04 3.34
CA ALA A 4 -0.59 -21.13 3.79
C ALA A 4 0.00 -19.71 3.85
N LEU A 5 -0.59 -18.80 3.08
CA LEU A 5 -0.24 -17.38 3.13
C LEU A 5 -1.10 -16.71 4.20
N LEU A 6 -0.47 -15.99 5.12
CA LEU A 6 -1.18 -15.13 6.07
C LEU A 6 -1.86 -14.01 5.29
N THR A 7 -3.19 -14.05 5.25
CA THR A 7 -4.01 -13.10 4.51
C THR A 7 -3.78 -11.66 4.96
N THR A 8 -3.43 -11.44 6.23
CA THR A 8 -3.06 -10.13 6.81
C THR A 8 -1.89 -9.45 6.09
N LYS A 9 -0.98 -10.20 5.46
CA LYS A 9 0.11 -9.63 4.65
C LYS A 9 -0.36 -8.97 3.36
N LEU A 10 -1.60 -9.23 2.94
CA LEU A 10 -2.20 -8.76 1.68
C LEU A 10 -3.19 -7.60 1.86
N TYR A 11 -3.43 -7.15 3.10
CA TYR A 11 -4.35 -6.05 3.38
C TYR A 11 -3.59 -4.75 3.60
N VAL A 12 -4.13 -3.67 3.02
CA VAL A 12 -3.72 -2.31 3.35
C VAL A 12 -4.10 -2.05 4.80
N PRO A 13 -3.16 -1.65 5.66
CA PRO A 13 -3.50 -1.33 7.05
C PRO A 13 -4.48 -0.16 7.12
N THR A 14 -5.51 -0.27 7.97
CA THR A 14 -6.52 0.77 8.17
C THR A 14 -5.90 2.04 8.76
N VAL A 15 -6.30 3.20 8.22
CA VAL A 15 -5.91 4.50 8.74
C VAL A 15 -6.67 4.77 10.03
N ARG A 16 -5.97 5.14 11.10
CA ARG A 16 -6.62 5.50 12.37
C ARG A 16 -7.08 6.96 12.33
N SER A 17 -8.18 7.27 13.04
CA SER A 17 -8.77 8.61 13.10
C SER A 17 -7.82 9.72 13.56
N ASN A 18 -6.82 9.38 14.39
CA ASN A 18 -5.85 10.35 14.93
C ASN A 18 -4.62 10.52 14.01
N PHE A 19 -4.71 10.12 12.74
CA PHE A 19 -3.61 10.28 11.79
C PHE A 19 -3.46 11.75 11.39
N VAL A 20 -2.29 12.33 11.63
CA VAL A 20 -1.96 13.69 11.17
C VAL A 20 -1.71 13.69 9.66
N PRO A 21 -2.50 14.42 8.85
CA PRO A 21 -2.29 14.50 7.42
C PRO A 21 -0.90 15.05 7.07
N ARG A 22 -0.21 14.39 6.13
CA ARG A 22 1.14 14.79 5.66
C ARG A 22 1.13 15.02 4.15
N THR A 23 0.44 16.07 3.70
CA THR A 23 0.20 16.36 2.27
C THR A 23 1.49 16.43 1.45
N ARG A 24 2.54 17.07 1.96
CA ARG A 24 3.84 17.14 1.28
C ARG A 24 4.44 15.76 0.99
N LEU A 25 4.16 14.75 1.82
CA LEU A 25 4.63 13.39 1.57
C LEU A 25 3.77 12.68 0.53
N THR A 26 2.44 12.86 0.57
CA THR A 26 1.54 12.26 -0.42
C THR A 26 1.76 12.84 -1.81
N GLU A 27 2.04 14.14 -1.93
CA GLU A 27 2.45 14.77 -3.20
C GLU A 27 3.74 14.15 -3.76
N ARG A 28 4.74 13.93 -2.90
CA ARG A 28 6.00 13.27 -3.33
C ARG A 28 5.78 11.82 -3.75
N LEU A 29 4.85 11.10 -3.10
CA LEU A 29 4.46 9.75 -3.52
C LEU A 29 3.79 9.79 -4.90
N SER A 30 2.93 10.77 -5.15
CA SER A 30 2.29 10.96 -6.46
C SER A 30 3.29 11.27 -7.57
N VAL A 31 4.30 12.11 -7.31
CA VAL A 31 5.40 12.33 -8.27
C VAL A 31 6.14 11.02 -8.57
N GLY A 32 6.32 10.17 -7.55
CA GLY A 32 6.92 8.84 -7.68
C GLY A 32 6.13 7.84 -8.55
N LEU A 33 4.84 8.08 -8.81
CA LEU A 33 4.05 7.22 -9.71
C LEU A 33 4.54 7.27 -11.16
N GLY A 34 5.26 8.32 -11.57
CA GLY A 34 5.84 8.40 -12.91
C GLY A 34 7.02 7.43 -13.13
N GLY A 35 7.57 6.84 -12.06
CA GLY A 35 8.69 5.91 -12.12
C GLY A 35 8.28 4.44 -12.04
N LYS A 36 9.14 3.54 -12.52
CA LYS A 36 8.94 2.08 -12.38
C LYS A 36 9.08 1.58 -10.93
N LEU A 37 9.80 2.33 -10.10
CA LEU A 37 10.07 2.00 -8.70
C LEU A 37 10.22 3.27 -7.87
N THR A 38 9.46 3.37 -6.79
CA THR A 38 9.59 4.42 -5.78
C THR A 38 9.93 3.79 -4.43
N LEU A 39 11.05 4.21 -3.84
CA LEU A 39 11.52 3.70 -2.55
C LEU A 39 11.23 4.72 -1.43
N VAL A 40 10.53 4.27 -0.39
CA VAL A 40 10.20 5.09 0.78
C VAL A 40 11.05 4.66 1.97
N ILE A 41 12.07 5.47 2.30
CA ILE A 41 13.01 5.19 3.40
C ILE A 41 12.72 6.12 4.58
N ALA A 42 12.62 5.55 5.77
CA ALA A 42 12.58 6.27 7.05
C ALA A 42 12.88 5.29 8.20
N PRO A 43 13.30 5.76 9.38
CA PRO A 43 13.51 4.89 10.55
C PRO A 43 12.23 4.17 11.01
N ALA A 44 12.38 3.18 11.88
CA ALA A 44 11.25 2.51 12.52
C ALA A 44 10.40 3.55 13.30
N GLY A 45 9.08 3.38 13.29
CA GLY A 45 8.15 4.29 13.98
C GLY A 45 7.78 5.59 13.26
N PHE A 46 8.47 5.99 12.17
CA PHE A 46 8.18 7.25 11.46
C PHE A 46 6.86 7.29 10.66
N GLY A 47 6.13 6.17 10.64
CA GLY A 47 4.82 6.10 10.00
C GLY A 47 4.84 5.88 8.49
N LYS A 48 5.89 5.27 7.92
CA LYS A 48 5.97 4.93 6.48
C LYS A 48 4.70 4.24 5.97
N THR A 49 4.34 3.16 6.65
CA THR A 49 3.13 2.37 6.37
C THR A 49 1.88 3.22 6.49
N MET A 50 1.80 4.08 7.51
CA MET A 50 0.62 4.93 7.73
C MET A 50 0.46 6.00 6.64
N VAL A 51 1.56 6.60 6.17
CA VAL A 51 1.52 7.58 5.07
C VAL A 51 1.05 6.90 3.77
N LEU A 52 1.52 5.68 3.48
CA LEU A 52 1.06 4.90 2.33
C LEU A 52 -0.42 4.52 2.47
N SER A 53 -0.84 3.98 3.62
CA SER A 53 -2.24 3.66 3.87
C SER A 53 -3.16 4.87 3.72
N ALA A 54 -2.78 6.02 4.28
CA ALA A 54 -3.57 7.25 4.18
C ALA A 54 -3.66 7.77 2.75
N TRP A 55 -2.57 7.71 1.99
CA TRP A 55 -2.58 8.11 0.58
C TRP A 55 -3.50 7.24 -0.29
N LEU A 56 -3.65 5.97 0.07
CA LEU A 56 -4.47 5.00 -0.63
C LEU A 56 -5.94 4.99 -0.18
N ASP A 57 -6.25 5.55 0.99
CA ASP A 57 -7.58 5.58 1.58
C ASP A 57 -8.39 6.79 1.06
N PRO A 58 -9.46 6.56 0.27
CA PRO A 58 -10.29 7.64 -0.28
C PRO A 58 -10.97 8.50 0.78
N GLN A 59 -11.17 7.96 1.98
CA GLN A 59 -11.84 8.63 3.10
C GLN A 59 -10.86 9.33 4.04
N SER A 60 -9.56 9.22 3.80
CA SER A 60 -8.58 9.90 4.65
C SER A 60 -8.69 11.42 4.51
N GLU A 61 -8.49 12.15 5.61
CA GLU A 61 -8.53 13.61 5.61
C GLU A 61 -7.53 14.23 4.61
N ALA A 62 -6.39 13.56 4.39
CA ALA A 62 -5.41 13.96 3.39
C ALA A 62 -5.99 13.93 1.96
N VAL A 63 -6.80 12.91 1.64
CA VAL A 63 -7.43 12.78 0.32
C VAL A 63 -8.63 13.71 0.18
N VAL A 64 -9.47 13.81 1.22
CA VAL A 64 -10.65 14.68 1.23
C VAL A 64 -10.26 16.16 1.06
N ARG A 65 -9.20 16.61 1.74
CA ARG A 65 -8.75 18.01 1.65
C ARG A 65 -7.96 18.32 0.37
N TYR A 66 -7.33 17.32 -0.25
CA TYR A 66 -6.47 17.51 -1.42
C TYR A 66 -6.82 16.52 -2.55
N PRO A 67 -8.01 16.68 -3.17
CA PRO A 67 -8.54 15.70 -4.12
C PRO A 67 -7.68 15.57 -5.39
N PHE A 68 -6.97 16.63 -5.76
CA PHE A 68 -6.15 16.71 -6.98
C PHE A 68 -4.81 15.98 -6.90
N VAL A 69 -4.43 15.44 -5.75
CA VAL A 69 -3.19 14.66 -5.60
C VAL A 69 -3.34 13.32 -6.34
N PRO A 70 -2.56 13.04 -7.42
CA PRO A 70 -2.70 11.80 -8.20
C PRO A 70 -2.51 10.55 -7.36
N ARG A 71 -3.28 9.51 -7.64
CA ARG A 71 -3.26 8.23 -6.90
C ARG A 71 -3.24 7.06 -7.88
N PRO A 72 -2.66 5.92 -7.48
CA PRO A 72 -2.76 4.71 -8.27
C PRO A 72 -4.23 4.23 -8.30
N GLU A 73 -4.73 3.90 -9.49
CA GLU A 73 -6.07 3.32 -9.67
C GLU A 73 -6.13 1.87 -9.19
N HIS A 74 -5.03 1.13 -9.36
CA HIS A 74 -4.91 -0.27 -8.98
C HIS A 74 -3.79 -0.45 -7.96
N VAL A 75 -4.12 -1.10 -6.84
CA VAL A 75 -3.19 -1.23 -5.71
C VAL A 75 -3.16 -2.66 -5.18
N ALA A 76 -1.97 -3.25 -5.23
CA ALA A 76 -1.65 -4.47 -4.53
C ALA A 76 -0.75 -4.16 -3.33
N TRP A 77 -1.17 -4.60 -2.14
CA TRP A 77 -0.35 -4.51 -0.92
C TRP A 77 0.25 -5.88 -0.61
N VAL A 78 1.56 -5.91 -0.36
CA VAL A 78 2.26 -7.10 0.11
C VAL A 78 3.25 -6.69 1.20
N SER A 79 3.06 -7.22 2.40
CA SER A 79 4.04 -7.14 3.48
C SER A 79 5.04 -8.29 3.34
N LEU A 80 6.34 -7.96 3.33
CA LEU A 80 7.43 -8.92 3.23
C LEU A 80 8.19 -8.98 4.54
N ASP A 81 8.52 -10.18 5.01
CA ASP A 81 9.44 -10.42 6.12
C ASP A 81 10.59 -11.36 5.72
N ALA A 82 11.51 -11.63 6.65
CA ALA A 82 12.67 -12.46 6.40
C ALA A 82 12.31 -13.89 5.93
N GLY A 83 11.12 -14.39 6.28
CA GLY A 83 10.61 -15.69 5.84
C GLY A 83 9.99 -15.68 4.44
N ASP A 84 9.92 -14.53 3.78
CA ASP A 84 9.39 -14.36 2.42
C ASP A 84 10.48 -14.25 1.35
N ASN A 85 11.74 -14.58 1.68
CA ASN A 85 12.87 -14.61 0.74
C ASN A 85 12.83 -15.84 -0.21
N ASP A 86 11.64 -16.14 -0.73
CA ASP A 86 11.38 -17.17 -1.74
C ASP A 86 10.58 -16.53 -2.88
N ALA A 87 11.18 -16.52 -4.07
CA ALA A 87 10.58 -15.95 -5.28
C ALA A 87 9.22 -16.58 -5.64
N THR A 88 9.02 -17.85 -5.31
CA THR A 88 7.76 -18.57 -5.53
C THR A 88 6.65 -18.00 -4.65
N ARG A 89 6.98 -17.64 -3.41
CA ARG A 89 6.06 -17.06 -2.44
C ARG A 89 5.67 -15.64 -2.82
N LEU A 90 6.63 -14.83 -3.25
CA LEU A 90 6.40 -13.48 -3.78
C LEU A 90 5.44 -13.50 -4.97
N ARG A 91 5.68 -14.39 -5.95
CA ARG A 91 4.79 -14.57 -7.12
C ARG A 91 3.38 -14.97 -6.72
N LYS A 92 3.23 -15.83 -5.71
CA LYS A 92 1.92 -16.29 -5.21
C LYS A 92 1.16 -15.15 -4.51
N CYS A 93 1.83 -14.33 -3.68
CA CYS A 93 1.24 -13.15 -3.05
C CYS A 93 0.73 -12.13 -4.09
N LEU A 94 1.55 -11.84 -5.10
CA LEU A 94 1.18 -10.94 -6.20
C LEU A 94 -0.01 -11.47 -6.99
N ARG A 95 -0.02 -12.76 -7.35
CA ARG A 95 -1.13 -13.38 -8.09
C ARG A 95 -2.43 -13.35 -7.30
N LEU A 96 -2.40 -13.69 -6.01
CA LEU A 96 -3.60 -13.66 -5.18
C LEU A 96 -4.17 -12.25 -5.13
N ARG A 97 -3.35 -11.22 -4.88
CA ARG A 97 -3.90 -9.87 -4.76
C ARG A 97 -4.47 -9.32 -6.08
N LEU A 98 -3.90 -9.67 -7.23
CA LEU A 98 -4.44 -9.29 -8.54
C LEU A 98 -5.78 -10.00 -8.84
N CYS A 99 -5.89 -11.31 -8.59
CA CYS A 99 -7.17 -12.04 -8.75
C CYS A 99 -8.28 -11.56 -7.80
N TRP A 100 -7.94 -11.02 -6.63
CA TRP A 100 -8.93 -10.48 -5.69
C TRP A 100 -9.48 -9.12 -6.14
N HIS A 101 -8.74 -8.35 -6.94
CA HIS A 101 -9.25 -7.10 -7.50
C HIS A 101 -10.35 -7.37 -8.54
N ASP A 102 -10.18 -8.41 -9.38
CA ASP A 102 -11.19 -8.82 -10.37
C ASP A 102 -12.51 -9.33 -9.76
N LEU A 103 -12.50 -9.83 -8.51
CA LEU A 103 -13.70 -10.34 -7.83
C LEU A 103 -14.48 -9.29 -7.04
N ASN A 104 -13.86 -8.15 -6.71
CA ASN A 104 -14.48 -7.05 -5.96
C ASN A 104 -14.82 -5.83 -6.84
N VAL A 105 -14.59 -5.92 -8.16
CA VAL A 105 -15.15 -5.02 -9.16
C VAL A 105 -16.35 -5.72 -9.80
N LYS A 106 -17.47 -5.72 -9.07
CA LYS A 106 -18.83 -5.87 -9.60
C LYS A 106 -19.74 -4.88 -8.90
#